data_AF-A0A2E1QGG9-F1
#
_entry.id   AF-A0A2E1QGG9-F1
#
_cell.length_a   1.000
_cell.length_b   1.000
_cell.length_c   1.000
_cell.angle_alpha   90.00
_cell.angle_beta   90.00
_cell.angle_gamma   90.00
#
_symmetry.space_group_name_H-M   'P 1'
#
loop_
_entity.id
_entity.type
_entity.pdbx_description
1 polymer ?
#
loop_
_entity_poly.entity_id
_entity_poly.type
_entity_poly.pdbx_seq_one_letter_code
_entity_poly.pdbx_strand_id
1 'polypeptide(L)'
;GEYLVISNDLEAFSELYSNQIPIVGPFDFGFGGGGDEVRIFDLEGVLIDSVDYDDESPWPIEPDGNGPTLELKNSNLDNELAESWSSSSGFGSPGMQNTNYLNIHDNEDQTPSEYALLPAYPNPFNGSVNIPFTIPYPTSSKIIIFNVLGQKVNEISIEHFGVGKHAIIWNGENELGHDIGTGLYFAQLDISGARDFQKLVYLK
;
A
#
# COMPACT_ATOMS: atom_id res chain seq x y z
N GLY A 1 11.25 -9.74 -5.72
CA GLY A 1 10.96 -8.82 -6.84
C GLY A 1 12.23 -8.58 -7.61
N GLU A 2 12.11 -8.08 -8.83
CA GLU A 2 13.24 -7.53 -9.60
C GLU A 2 13.14 -6.01 -9.58
N TYR A 3 14.27 -5.33 -9.82
CA TYR A 3 14.35 -3.86 -9.83
C TYR A 3 14.79 -3.37 -11.20
N LEU A 4 14.20 -2.25 -11.64
CA LEU A 4 14.59 -1.52 -12.83
C LEU A 4 14.90 -0.08 -12.43
N VAL A 5 16.04 0.44 -12.86
CA VAL A 5 16.40 1.84 -12.68
C VAL A 5 16.18 2.59 -13.97
N ILE A 6 15.69 3.82 -13.84
CA ILE A 6 15.51 4.78 -14.92
C ILE A 6 16.40 5.97 -14.58
N SER A 7 17.29 6.36 -15.50
CA SER A 7 18.14 7.54 -15.30
C SER A 7 18.24 8.38 -16.57
N ASN A 8 18.26 9.70 -16.40
CA ASN A 8 18.58 10.65 -17.45
C ASN A 8 20.11 10.71 -17.70
N ASP A 9 20.92 10.60 -16.64
CA ASP A 9 22.39 10.60 -16.76
C ASP A 9 22.95 9.23 -16.38
N LEU A 10 23.26 8.43 -17.39
CA LEU A 10 23.82 7.09 -17.22
C LEU A 10 25.27 7.12 -16.74
N GLU A 11 26.04 8.13 -17.14
CA GLU A 11 27.46 8.26 -16.78
C GLU A 11 27.59 8.61 -15.30
N ALA A 12 26.89 9.67 -14.86
CA ALA A 12 26.87 10.07 -13.45
C ALA A 12 26.30 8.97 -12.54
N PHE A 13 25.26 8.24 -12.99
CA PHE A 13 24.73 7.11 -12.24
C PHE A 13 25.77 5.99 -12.07
N SER A 14 26.46 5.62 -13.14
CA SER A 14 27.50 4.58 -13.12
C SER A 14 28.75 4.97 -12.33
N GLU A 15 29.01 6.25 -12.11
CA GLU A 15 30.08 6.71 -11.21
C GLU A 15 29.74 6.47 -9.73
N LEU A 16 28.45 6.60 -9.37
CA LEU A 16 27.99 6.50 -7.99
C LEU A 16 27.52 5.08 -7.61
N TYR A 17 26.95 4.33 -8.56
CA TYR A 17 26.41 2.98 -8.34
C TYR A 17 27.00 1.95 -9.31
N SER A 18 26.96 0.68 -8.90
CA SER A 18 27.57 -0.43 -9.66
C SER A 18 26.92 -0.67 -11.03
N ASN A 19 27.75 -1.01 -12.02
CA ASN A 19 27.34 -1.32 -13.41
C ASN A 19 26.53 -2.61 -13.60
N GLN A 20 26.06 -3.25 -12.53
CA GLN A 20 25.28 -4.50 -12.58
C GLN A 20 23.79 -4.31 -12.38
N ILE A 21 23.32 -3.06 -12.21
CA ILE A 21 21.91 -2.75 -12.02
C ILE A 21 21.24 -2.60 -13.39
N PRO A 22 20.13 -3.30 -13.69
CA PRO A 22 19.35 -3.05 -14.89
C PRO A 22 18.90 -1.59 -14.93
N ILE A 23 19.40 -0.85 -15.93
CA ILE A 23 19.14 0.58 -16.09
C ILE A 23 18.68 0.91 -17.50
N VAL A 24 17.70 1.81 -17.61
CA VAL A 24 17.15 2.32 -18.87
C VAL A 24 17.33 3.83 -18.91
N GLY A 25 17.60 4.36 -20.10
CA GLY A 25 17.84 5.77 -20.36
C GLY A 25 18.80 5.98 -21.54
N PRO A 26 19.28 7.21 -21.76
CA PRO A 26 18.81 8.45 -21.11
C PRO A 26 17.38 8.79 -21.54
N PHE A 27 16.64 9.45 -20.66
CA PHE A 27 15.32 9.99 -20.98
C PHE A 27 15.42 11.49 -21.24
N ASP A 28 14.60 12.03 -22.12
CA ASP A 28 14.58 13.45 -22.47
C ASP A 28 13.71 14.31 -21.53
N PHE A 29 13.30 13.73 -20.41
CA PHE A 29 12.56 14.39 -19.34
C PHE A 29 13.23 14.16 -17.97
N GLY A 30 12.81 14.95 -16.98
CA GLY A 30 13.18 14.78 -15.59
C GLY A 30 11.98 15.11 -14.70
N PHE A 31 12.14 14.93 -13.40
CA PHE A 31 11.08 15.18 -12.43
C PHE A 31 11.31 16.51 -11.69
N GLY A 32 10.22 17.16 -11.30
CA GLY A 32 10.23 18.42 -10.55
C GLY A 32 10.90 18.30 -9.17
N GLY A 33 11.71 19.29 -8.80
CA GLY A 33 12.35 19.32 -7.47
C GLY A 33 11.35 19.60 -6.32
N GLY A 34 10.39 20.49 -6.55
CA GLY A 34 9.36 20.87 -5.58
C GLY A 34 8.00 20.23 -5.82
N GLY A 35 8.02 18.95 -6.18
CA GLY A 35 6.84 18.17 -6.53
C GLY A 35 6.62 17.98 -8.03
N ASP A 36 6.07 16.82 -8.36
CA ASP A 36 5.70 16.38 -9.71
C ASP A 36 4.83 15.12 -9.64
N GLU A 37 4.28 14.70 -10.78
CA GLU A 37 3.47 13.51 -10.88
C GLU A 37 4.17 12.41 -11.71
N VAL A 38 4.43 11.27 -11.07
CA VAL A 38 4.99 10.10 -11.73
C VAL A 38 3.87 9.10 -11.96
N ARG A 39 3.71 8.65 -13.21
CA ARG A 39 2.71 7.64 -13.60
C ARG A 39 3.36 6.47 -14.32
N ILE A 40 2.93 5.26 -13.98
CA ILE A 40 3.34 4.02 -14.62
C ILE A 40 2.16 3.47 -15.39
N PHE A 41 2.36 3.20 -16.68
CA PHE A 41 1.36 2.59 -17.54
C PHE A 41 1.85 1.23 -18.03
N ASP A 42 0.92 0.33 -18.33
CA ASP A 42 1.25 -0.90 -19.07
C ASP A 42 1.39 -0.63 -20.59
N LEU A 43 1.64 -1.70 -21.34
CA LEU A 43 1.83 -1.63 -22.80
C LEU A 43 0.54 -1.26 -23.56
N GLU A 44 -0.63 -1.39 -22.93
CA GLU A 44 -1.93 -1.04 -23.51
C GLU A 44 -2.34 0.40 -23.15
N GLY A 45 -1.54 1.09 -22.33
CA GLY A 45 -1.78 2.45 -21.87
C GLY A 45 -2.70 2.54 -20.66
N VAL A 46 -2.92 1.44 -19.95
CA VAL A 46 -3.68 1.43 -18.69
C VAL A 46 -2.77 1.90 -17.56
N LEU A 47 -3.27 2.83 -16.74
CA LEU A 47 -2.55 3.31 -15.55
C LEU A 47 -2.42 2.15 -14.55
N ILE A 48 -1.18 1.80 -14.22
CA ILE A 48 -0.84 0.78 -13.22
C ILE A 48 -0.65 1.41 -11.85
N ASP A 49 0.06 2.53 -11.78
CA ASP A 49 0.36 3.21 -10.52
C ASP A 49 0.67 4.70 -10.77
N SER A 50 0.44 5.55 -9.76
CA SER A 50 0.76 6.97 -9.82
C SER A 50 1.08 7.54 -8.45
N VAL A 51 2.01 8.49 -8.41
CA VAL A 51 2.26 9.33 -7.23
C VAL A 51 2.37 10.79 -7.66
N ASP A 52 1.67 11.66 -6.94
CA ASP A 52 1.83 13.12 -6.98
C ASP A 52 2.60 13.52 -5.70
N TYR A 53 3.91 13.68 -5.81
CA TYR A 53 4.78 13.92 -4.65
C TYR A 53 5.05 15.42 -4.48
N ASP A 54 5.50 15.80 -3.28
CA ASP A 54 5.85 17.17 -2.91
C ASP A 54 7.15 17.20 -2.09
N ASP A 55 7.76 18.37 -1.95
CA ASP A 55 8.91 18.63 -1.07
C ASP A 55 8.51 19.35 0.24
N GLU A 56 7.23 19.66 0.41
CA GLU A 56 6.68 20.27 1.62
C GLU A 56 5.96 19.26 2.54
N SER A 57 5.95 19.56 3.85
CA SER A 57 5.20 18.78 4.84
C SER A 57 3.72 18.63 4.42
N PRO A 58 3.13 17.42 4.45
CA PRO A 58 3.56 16.23 5.21
C PRO A 58 4.60 15.33 4.54
N TRP A 59 5.06 15.64 3.32
CA TRP A 59 6.08 14.85 2.63
C TRP A 59 7.44 14.95 3.33
N PRO A 60 8.29 13.92 3.19
CA PRO A 60 9.67 14.00 3.65
C PRO A 60 10.39 15.16 2.94
N ILE A 61 10.94 16.09 3.72
CA ILE A 61 11.59 17.31 3.20
C ILE A 61 13.11 17.15 2.97
N GLU A 62 13.73 16.12 3.57
CA GLU A 62 15.18 15.86 3.42
C GLU A 62 15.63 15.51 1.99
N PRO A 63 14.81 14.87 1.12
CA PRO A 63 15.15 14.63 -0.28
C PRO A 63 15.36 15.88 -1.15
N ASP A 64 15.17 17.09 -0.61
CA ASP A 64 15.47 18.36 -1.28
C ASP A 64 16.98 18.70 -1.23
N GLY A 65 17.80 17.85 -1.86
CA GLY A 65 19.19 18.20 -2.23
C GLY A 65 20.30 17.90 -1.23
N ASN A 66 20.01 17.28 -0.08
CA ASN A 66 21.04 16.91 0.91
C ASN A 66 21.62 15.50 0.75
N GLY A 67 21.24 14.77 -0.30
CA GLY A 67 21.68 13.40 -0.60
C GLY A 67 20.58 12.35 -0.51
N PRO A 68 19.73 12.33 0.55
CA PRO A 68 18.59 11.43 0.63
C PRO A 68 17.65 11.53 -0.56
N THR A 69 16.94 10.43 -0.82
CA THR A 69 15.94 10.31 -1.89
C THR A 69 14.60 9.93 -1.29
N LEU A 70 13.51 10.26 -1.97
CA LEU A 70 12.17 9.88 -1.54
C LEU A 70 11.93 8.40 -1.85
N GLU A 71 11.57 7.60 -0.83
CA GLU A 71 11.36 6.16 -0.98
C GLU A 71 10.05 5.68 -0.33
N LEU A 72 9.28 4.87 -1.05
CA LEU A 72 8.05 4.27 -0.55
C LEU A 72 8.41 3.16 0.44
N LYS A 73 7.86 3.21 1.65
CA LYS A 73 8.23 2.26 2.71
C LYS A 73 7.81 0.83 2.39
N ASN A 74 6.72 0.62 1.67
CA ASN A 74 6.32 -0.71 1.22
C ASN A 74 5.43 -0.59 0.00
N SER A 75 5.61 -1.48 -0.99
CA SER A 75 4.84 -1.47 -2.24
C SER A 75 3.33 -1.74 -2.08
N ASN A 76 2.88 -2.16 -0.90
CA ASN A 76 1.46 -2.37 -0.60
C ASN A 76 0.82 -1.18 0.13
N LEU A 77 1.58 -0.10 0.40
CA LEU A 77 1.03 1.11 1.01
C LEU A 77 0.49 2.06 -0.07
N ASP A 78 -0.44 2.91 0.35
CA ASP A 78 -0.99 3.98 -0.49
C ASP A 78 0.09 5.04 -0.73
N ASN A 79 0.54 5.13 -1.97
CA ASN A 79 1.59 6.04 -2.39
C ASN A 79 1.09 7.47 -2.64
N GLU A 80 -0.21 7.76 -2.55
CA GLU A 80 -0.71 9.15 -2.50
C GLU A 80 -0.54 9.78 -1.11
N LEU A 81 -0.39 8.95 -0.07
CA LEU A 81 -0.21 9.42 1.29
C LEU A 81 1.27 9.68 1.58
N ALA A 82 1.62 10.92 1.88
CA ALA A 82 2.97 11.30 2.33
C ALA A 82 3.52 10.43 3.48
N GLU A 83 2.64 9.97 4.39
CA GLU A 83 3.03 9.08 5.50
C GLU A 83 3.50 7.69 5.07
N SER A 84 3.22 7.26 3.84
CA SER A 84 3.73 6.00 3.26
C SER A 84 5.16 6.13 2.76
N TRP A 85 5.65 7.35 2.62
CA TRP A 85 6.98 7.67 2.13
C TRP A 85 7.94 8.00 3.26
N SER A 86 9.22 7.95 2.93
CA SER A 86 10.31 8.28 3.85
C SER A 86 11.53 8.76 3.08
N SER A 87 12.45 9.43 3.76
CA SER A 87 13.76 9.78 3.19
C SER A 87 14.70 8.58 3.32
N SER A 88 15.34 8.19 2.22
CA SER A 88 16.36 7.16 2.22
C SER A 88 17.58 7.53 3.06
N SER A 89 18.33 6.53 3.50
CA SER A 89 19.68 6.75 4.03
C SER A 89 20.66 7.05 2.89
N GLY A 90 21.60 7.98 3.13
CA GLY A 90 22.66 8.29 2.17
C GLY A 90 22.11 8.79 0.84
N PHE A 91 22.52 8.16 -0.27
CA PHE A 91 22.13 8.52 -1.63
C PHE A 91 21.05 7.58 -2.20
N GLY A 92 20.22 6.97 -1.37
CA GLY A 92 19.21 6.00 -1.85
C GLY A 92 19.78 4.61 -2.16
N SER A 93 18.90 3.72 -2.62
CA SER A 93 19.16 2.29 -2.79
C SER A 93 18.78 1.76 -4.19
N PRO A 94 19.23 2.37 -5.29
CA PRO A 94 18.85 1.93 -6.62
C PRO A 94 19.27 0.47 -6.87
N GLY A 95 18.38 -0.30 -7.50
CA GLY A 95 18.59 -1.73 -7.75
C GLY A 95 18.50 -2.62 -6.51
N MET A 96 18.15 -2.07 -5.35
CA MET A 96 18.03 -2.78 -4.07
C MET A 96 16.73 -2.39 -3.35
N GLN A 97 16.44 -3.06 -2.24
CA GLN A 97 15.33 -2.71 -1.37
C GLN A 97 15.56 -1.35 -0.71
N ASN A 98 14.49 -0.56 -0.57
CA ASN A 98 14.47 0.74 0.11
C ASN A 98 15.03 0.65 1.54
N THR A 99 15.74 1.68 1.98
CA THR A 99 16.49 1.63 3.24
C THR A 99 15.59 1.70 4.48
N ASN A 100 14.46 2.41 4.39
CA ASN A 100 13.39 2.45 5.38
C ASN A 100 12.22 1.56 4.95
N TYR A 101 12.51 0.45 4.27
CA TYR A 101 11.46 -0.48 3.88
C TYR A 101 10.77 -1.03 5.12
N LEU A 102 9.47 -0.76 5.23
CA LEU A 102 8.58 -1.37 6.19
C LEU A 102 8.30 -2.79 5.75
N ASN A 103 9.00 -3.76 6.34
CA ASN A 103 8.66 -5.17 6.18
C ASN A 103 7.32 -5.46 6.86
N ILE A 104 6.22 -5.38 6.10
CA ILE A 104 4.90 -5.83 6.58
C ILE A 104 4.93 -7.36 6.87
N HIS A 105 5.93 -8.06 6.35
CA HIS A 105 6.20 -9.50 6.56
C HIS A 105 7.21 -9.82 7.68
N ASP A 106 7.86 -8.86 8.35
CA ASP A 106 8.79 -9.13 9.48
C ASP A 106 8.07 -9.55 10.79
N ASN A 107 6.86 -10.08 10.66
CA ASN A 107 6.22 -10.93 11.67
C ASN A 107 6.27 -12.42 11.25
N GLU A 108 7.21 -12.86 10.41
CA GLU A 108 7.37 -14.30 10.14
C GLU A 108 8.01 -15.08 11.30
N ASP A 109 8.62 -14.41 12.30
CA ASP A 109 8.98 -15.02 13.60
C ASP A 109 8.03 -14.64 14.75
N GLN A 110 6.93 -13.94 14.44
CA GLN A 110 5.83 -13.71 15.37
C GLN A 110 4.56 -14.24 14.75
N THR A 111 4.30 -15.54 14.95
CA THR A 111 2.92 -16.04 14.90
C THR A 111 2.05 -15.02 15.63
N PRO A 112 1.04 -14.41 14.98
CA PRO A 112 0.22 -13.41 15.64
C PRO A 112 -0.24 -14.00 16.97
N SER A 113 0.02 -13.32 18.09
CA SER A 113 -0.50 -13.77 19.39
C SER A 113 -2.01 -13.58 19.46
N GLU A 114 -2.54 -12.70 18.62
CA GLU A 114 -3.92 -12.25 18.62
C GLU A 114 -4.47 -12.14 17.19
N TYR A 115 -5.78 -12.34 17.08
CA TYR A 115 -6.53 -11.98 15.89
C TYR A 115 -6.85 -10.48 15.93
N ALA A 116 -6.75 -9.80 14.80
CA ALA A 116 -7.05 -8.37 14.70
C ALA A 116 -7.43 -8.00 13.27
N LEU A 117 -8.35 -7.06 13.11
CA LEU A 117 -8.44 -6.24 11.91
C LEU A 117 -7.32 -5.20 11.95
N LEU A 118 -6.62 -5.07 10.83
CA LEU A 118 -5.60 -4.06 10.62
C LEU A 118 -6.22 -2.88 9.85
N PRO A 119 -5.58 -1.70 9.84
CA PRO A 119 -6.08 -0.54 9.12
C PRO A 119 -6.36 -0.86 7.65
N ALA A 120 -7.61 -0.66 7.23
CA ALA A 120 -8.02 -0.84 5.84
C ALA A 120 -7.47 0.28 4.96
N TYR A 121 -7.09 -0.05 3.72
CA TYR A 121 -6.48 0.90 2.78
C TYR A 121 -6.92 0.65 1.33
N PRO A 122 -7.16 1.71 0.53
CA PRO A 122 -7.26 3.11 0.98
C PRO A 122 -8.47 3.31 1.92
N ASN A 123 -8.43 4.30 2.81
CA ASN A 123 -9.57 4.65 3.67
C ASN A 123 -9.49 6.13 4.09
N PRO A 124 -10.25 7.03 3.45
CA PRO A 124 -11.41 6.76 2.61
C PRO A 124 -11.10 6.03 1.28
N PHE A 125 -12.05 5.28 0.73
CA PHE A 125 -11.90 4.56 -0.53
C PHE A 125 -12.95 4.95 -1.57
N ASN A 126 -12.60 4.89 -2.85
CA ASN A 126 -13.53 4.97 -3.99
C ASN A 126 -13.31 3.72 -4.87
N GLY A 127 -14.37 2.94 -5.08
CA GLY A 127 -14.28 1.62 -5.73
C GLY A 127 -13.98 0.50 -4.72
N SER A 128 -12.70 0.19 -4.48
CA SER A 128 -12.29 -0.96 -3.65
C SER A 128 -11.45 -0.58 -2.44
N VAL A 129 -11.47 -1.45 -1.43
CA VAL A 129 -10.65 -1.33 -0.21
C VAL A 129 -10.03 -2.67 0.16
N ASN A 130 -8.75 -2.65 0.53
CA ASN A 130 -8.08 -3.78 1.18
C ASN A 130 -8.38 -3.76 2.68
N ILE A 131 -8.79 -4.90 3.21
CA ILE A 131 -9.07 -5.10 4.64
C ILE A 131 -8.09 -6.16 5.16
N PRO A 132 -6.91 -5.74 5.65
CA PRO A 132 -5.92 -6.64 6.24
C PRO A 132 -6.32 -7.13 7.63
N PHE A 133 -5.90 -8.34 8.00
CA PHE A 133 -6.15 -8.94 9.33
C PHE A 133 -5.13 -10.01 9.69
N THR A 134 -5.06 -10.38 10.96
CA THR A 134 -4.21 -11.46 11.49
C THR A 134 -5.02 -12.65 11.97
N ILE A 135 -4.48 -13.86 11.75
CA ILE A 135 -5.01 -15.12 12.25
C ILE A 135 -3.92 -15.83 13.07
N PRO A 136 -4.11 -16.05 14.38
CA PRO A 136 -3.10 -16.64 15.27
C PRO A 136 -3.02 -18.18 15.19
N TYR A 137 -4.08 -18.85 14.75
CA TYR A 137 -4.17 -20.31 14.61
C TYR A 137 -5.16 -20.66 13.47
N PRO A 138 -5.01 -21.80 12.79
CA PRO A 138 -5.89 -22.16 11.68
C PRO A 138 -7.35 -22.23 12.11
N THR A 139 -8.21 -21.43 11.48
CA THR A 139 -9.63 -21.31 11.85
C THR A 139 -10.47 -20.84 10.67
N SER A 140 -11.78 -21.04 10.74
CA SER A 140 -12.73 -20.40 9.85
C SER A 140 -13.09 -19.02 10.38
N SER A 141 -13.16 -18.05 9.49
CA SER A 141 -13.45 -16.67 9.84
C SER A 141 -14.40 -16.07 8.82
N LYS A 142 -15.04 -14.98 9.19
CA LYS A 142 -15.82 -14.17 8.26
C LYS A 142 -15.55 -12.71 8.51
N ILE A 143 -15.52 -11.94 7.44
CA ILE A 143 -15.55 -10.49 7.49
C ILE A 143 -16.95 -10.04 7.13
N ILE A 144 -17.59 -9.33 8.03
CA ILE A 144 -18.95 -8.81 7.86
C ILE A 144 -18.86 -7.29 7.75
N ILE A 145 -19.50 -6.73 6.73
CA ILE A 145 -19.59 -5.29 6.56
C ILE A 145 -20.96 -4.81 7.04
N PHE A 146 -20.96 -3.77 7.87
CA PHE A 146 -22.17 -3.12 8.39
C PHE A 146 -22.24 -1.66 7.98
N ASN A 147 -23.46 -1.14 7.84
CA ASN A 147 -23.70 0.31 7.79
C ASN A 147 -23.80 0.90 9.21
N VAL A 148 -23.94 2.23 9.30
CA VAL A 148 -24.08 2.95 10.59
C VAL A 148 -25.30 2.56 11.43
N LEU A 149 -26.30 1.93 10.82
CA LEU A 149 -27.49 1.43 11.52
C LEU A 149 -27.27 0.02 12.09
N GLY A 150 -26.08 -0.56 11.89
CA GLY A 150 -25.77 -1.93 12.28
C GLY A 150 -26.39 -2.99 11.36
N GLN A 151 -26.90 -2.58 10.19
CA GLN A 151 -27.44 -3.52 9.21
C GLN A 151 -26.29 -4.15 8.42
N LYS A 152 -26.36 -5.47 8.25
CA LYS A 152 -25.41 -6.22 7.43
C LYS A 152 -25.55 -5.83 5.97
N VAL A 153 -24.43 -5.44 5.36
CA VAL A 153 -24.31 -5.00 3.97
C VAL A 153 -23.72 -6.10 3.10
N ASN A 154 -22.65 -6.73 3.59
CA ASN A 154 -21.97 -7.83 2.91
C ASN A 154 -21.35 -8.78 3.94
N GLU A 155 -21.12 -10.03 3.55
CA GLU A 155 -20.46 -11.05 4.36
C GLU A 155 -19.57 -11.90 3.48
N ILE A 156 -18.28 -11.92 3.81
CA ILE A 156 -17.26 -12.69 3.11
C ILE A 156 -16.79 -13.78 4.08
N SER A 157 -17.31 -14.99 3.87
CA SER A 157 -16.94 -16.17 4.65
C SER A 157 -15.72 -16.83 4.02
N ILE A 158 -14.70 -17.11 4.84
CA ILE A 158 -13.47 -17.75 4.36
C ILE A 158 -13.16 -18.96 5.23
N GLU A 159 -13.10 -20.12 4.59
CA GLU A 159 -12.77 -21.37 5.23
C GLU A 159 -11.24 -21.58 5.25
N HIS A 160 -10.71 -22.00 6.40
CA HIS A 160 -9.31 -22.44 6.58
C HIS A 160 -8.23 -21.40 6.28
N PHE A 161 -8.24 -20.23 6.94
CA PHE A 161 -7.03 -19.41 6.93
C PHE A 161 -5.88 -20.13 7.64
N GLY A 162 -4.71 -20.13 7.01
CA GLY A 162 -3.46 -20.47 7.70
C GLY A 162 -3.11 -19.42 8.76
N VAL A 163 -2.19 -19.75 9.65
CA VAL A 163 -1.62 -18.76 10.58
C VAL A 163 -0.94 -17.65 9.78
N GLY A 164 -1.13 -16.39 10.19
CA GLY A 164 -0.42 -15.25 9.60
C GLY A 164 -1.29 -14.05 9.30
N LYS A 165 -0.75 -13.14 8.49
CA LYS A 165 -1.45 -11.96 7.97
C LYS A 165 -2.14 -12.32 6.66
N HIS A 166 -3.36 -11.82 6.51
CA HIS A 166 -4.20 -12.00 5.33
C HIS A 166 -4.84 -10.67 4.95
N ALA A 167 -5.37 -10.58 3.74
CA ALA A 167 -6.16 -9.44 3.31
C ALA A 167 -7.29 -9.92 2.40
N ILE A 168 -8.43 -9.23 2.48
CA ILE A 168 -9.49 -9.33 1.48
C ILE A 168 -9.65 -7.99 0.77
N ILE A 169 -10.20 -8.04 -0.45
CA ILE A 169 -10.62 -6.86 -1.19
C ILE A 169 -12.15 -6.80 -1.16
N TRP A 170 -12.69 -5.63 -0.85
CA TRP A 170 -14.13 -5.37 -0.94
C TRP A 170 -14.39 -4.19 -1.89
N ASN A 171 -15.28 -4.38 -2.86
CA ASN A 171 -15.55 -3.43 -3.95
C ASN A 171 -16.69 -2.44 -3.65
N GLY A 172 -17.07 -2.26 -2.39
CA GLY A 172 -18.20 -1.38 -2.04
C GLY A 172 -19.56 -1.92 -2.51
N GLU A 173 -19.70 -3.24 -2.69
CA GLU A 173 -20.93 -3.90 -3.11
C GLU A 173 -21.63 -4.59 -1.91
N ASN A 174 -22.96 -4.68 -1.96
CA ASN A 174 -23.75 -5.48 -1.02
C ASN A 174 -23.78 -6.98 -1.40
N GLU A 175 -24.46 -7.82 -0.61
CA GLU A 175 -24.60 -9.27 -0.87
C GLU A 175 -25.21 -9.62 -2.24
N LEU A 176 -25.90 -8.70 -2.90
CA LEU A 176 -26.50 -8.88 -4.22
C LEU A 176 -25.59 -8.40 -5.37
N GLY A 177 -24.39 -7.91 -5.07
CA GLY A 177 -23.47 -7.32 -6.06
C GLY A 177 -23.88 -5.92 -6.52
N HIS A 178 -24.74 -5.23 -5.76
CA HIS A 178 -25.10 -3.84 -6.07
C HIS A 178 -24.24 -2.86 -5.27
N ASP A 179 -23.82 -1.78 -5.92
CA ASP A 179 -23.12 -0.67 -5.27
C ASP A 179 -23.91 -0.13 -4.08
N ILE A 180 -23.18 0.15 -3.01
CA ILE A 180 -23.73 0.85 -1.84
C ILE A 180 -23.65 2.38 -2.02
N GLY A 181 -24.24 3.13 -1.09
CA GLY A 181 -24.13 4.58 -1.07
C GLY A 181 -22.84 5.05 -0.40
N THR A 182 -22.30 6.21 -0.80
CA THR A 182 -21.26 6.94 -0.07
C THR A 182 -21.63 7.05 1.41
N GLY A 183 -20.67 6.81 2.30
CA GLY A 183 -20.92 6.92 3.73
C GLY A 183 -19.97 6.12 4.60
N LEU A 184 -20.36 6.00 5.87
CA LEU A 184 -19.61 5.32 6.90
C LEU A 184 -20.07 3.85 7.01
N TYR A 185 -19.09 2.95 7.03
CA TYR A 185 -19.28 1.52 7.18
C TYR A 185 -18.32 0.97 8.24
N PHE A 186 -18.57 -0.26 8.67
CA PHE A 186 -17.73 -0.96 9.63
C PHE A 186 -17.46 -2.36 9.12
N ALA A 187 -16.19 -2.73 8.99
CA ALA A 187 -15.78 -4.12 8.85
C ALA A 187 -15.70 -4.76 10.23
N GLN A 188 -16.20 -5.98 10.35
CA GLN A 188 -16.08 -6.81 11.53
C GLN A 188 -15.42 -8.12 11.16
N LEU A 189 -14.36 -8.49 11.85
CA LEU A 189 -13.77 -9.83 11.80
C LEU A 189 -14.44 -10.66 12.90
N ASP A 190 -15.08 -11.77 12.51
CA ASP A 190 -15.68 -12.73 13.43
C ASP A 190 -14.90 -14.06 13.35
N ILE A 191 -14.26 -14.42 14.46
CA ILE A 191 -13.44 -15.63 14.60
C ILE A 191 -13.92 -16.38 15.84
N SER A 192 -14.60 -17.50 15.65
CA SER A 192 -15.03 -18.41 16.72
C SER A 192 -15.74 -17.70 17.90
N GLY A 193 -16.49 -16.62 17.63
CA GLY A 193 -17.23 -15.82 18.63
C GLY A 193 -16.49 -14.59 19.15
N ALA A 194 -15.22 -14.43 18.82
CA ALA A 194 -14.42 -13.25 19.07
C ALA A 194 -14.60 -12.23 17.94
N ARG A 195 -14.61 -10.93 18.26
CA ARG A 195 -14.96 -9.86 17.31
C ARG A 195 -14.02 -8.68 17.41
N ASP A 196 -13.56 -8.22 16.26
CA ASP A 196 -12.83 -6.97 16.11
C ASP A 196 -13.47 -6.10 15.03
N PHE A 197 -13.31 -4.78 15.09
CA PHE A 197 -14.00 -3.82 14.23
C PHE A 197 -13.06 -2.75 13.66
N GLN A 198 -13.23 -2.45 12.38
CA GLN A 198 -12.52 -1.38 11.69
C GLN A 198 -13.52 -0.45 10.99
N LYS A 199 -13.29 0.85 11.13
CA LYS A 199 -14.08 1.90 10.45
C LYS A 199 -13.68 2.00 8.98
N LEU A 200 -14.66 2.09 8.08
CA LEU A 200 -14.47 2.28 6.64
C LEU A 200 -15.26 3.52 6.17
N VAL A 201 -14.65 4.35 5.33
CA VAL A 201 -15.27 5.53 4.74
C VAL A 201 -15.30 5.35 3.23
N TYR A 202 -16.50 5.15 2.67
CA TYR A 202 -16.67 4.97 1.23
C TYR A 202 -17.09 6.28 0.57
N LEU A 203 -16.41 6.64 -0.52
CA LEU A 203 -16.65 7.79 -1.38
C LEU A 203 -17.04 7.30 -2.79
N LYS A 204 -17.95 8.03 -3.45
CA LYS A 204 -18.26 7.84 -4.88
C LYS A 204 -17.68 8.99 -5.67
#